data_AF-A0A929HDM6-F1
#
_entry.id   AF-A0A929HDM6-F1
#
_cell.length_a   1.000
_cell.length_b   1.000
_cell.length_c   1.000
_cell.angle_alpha   90.00
_cell.angle_beta   90.00
_cell.angle_gamma   90.00
#
_symmetry.space_group_name_H-M   'P 1'
#
loop_
_entity.id
_entity.type
_entity.pdbx_description
1 polymer ?
#
loop_
_entity_poly.entity_id
_entity_poly.type
_entity_poly.pdbx_seq_one_letter_code
_entity_poly.pdbx_strand_id
1 'polypeptide(L)'
;EEIIIEAYSDLLKTYPEMILIIAPRHSKRCGNIESLLRSRSLNYCLRSSLENDTKKDLDPSVILVDKLGELFGLYSLGTVIFCGASLVPLGGQNILEAAVWGKPVMYGPSMEDFLEATELLDKVGAGFRVENRYDLVKTATWLLENPDESDRLGRLARDEIESYIDSTRKQIEDIFCSLP
;
A
#
# COMPACT_ATOMS: atom_id res chain seq x y z
N GLU A 1 7.58 9.76 5.18
CA GLU A 1 7.57 9.71 3.70
C GLU A 1 8.97 9.70 3.09
N GLU A 2 9.97 10.33 3.73
CA GLU A 2 11.35 10.37 3.22
C GLU A 2 11.94 9.01 2.85
N ILE A 3 11.86 8.02 3.75
CA ILE A 3 12.33 6.65 3.47
C ILE A 3 11.71 6.06 2.20
N ILE A 4 10.41 6.32 1.95
CA ILE A 4 9.70 5.80 0.76
C ILE A 4 10.18 6.49 -0.51
N ILE A 5 10.29 7.82 -0.50
CA ILE A 5 10.77 8.59 -1.65
C ILE A 5 12.23 8.24 -1.98
N GLU A 6 13.03 7.99 -0.95
CA GLU A 6 14.41 7.56 -1.10
C GLU A 6 14.56 6.14 -1.66
N ALA A 7 13.74 5.20 -1.18
CA ALA A 7 13.68 3.85 -1.72
C ALA A 7 13.19 3.86 -3.17
N TYR A 8 12.18 4.67 -3.46
CA TYR A 8 11.67 4.86 -4.82
C TYR A 8 12.76 5.41 -5.76
N SER A 9 13.57 6.36 -5.30
CA SER A 9 14.71 6.88 -6.07
C SER A 9 15.76 5.81 -6.37
N ASP A 10 15.90 4.78 -5.52
CA ASP A 10 16.76 3.63 -5.83
C ASP A 10 16.12 2.70 -6.84
N LEU A 11 14.83 2.40 -6.69
CA LEU A 11 14.08 1.54 -7.61
C LEU A 11 14.03 2.12 -9.03
N LEU A 12 13.90 3.44 -9.18
CA LEU A 12 13.91 4.13 -10.47
C LEU A 12 15.18 3.90 -11.30
N LYS A 13 16.32 3.58 -10.65
CA LYS A 13 17.58 3.27 -11.37
C LYS A 13 17.47 1.98 -12.17
N THR A 14 16.63 1.05 -11.71
CA THR A 14 16.39 -0.25 -12.34
C THR A 14 15.08 -0.26 -13.13
N TYR A 15 14.05 0.44 -12.63
CA TYR A 15 12.70 0.49 -13.16
C TYR A 15 12.32 1.95 -13.53
N PRO A 16 12.84 2.49 -14.64
CA PRO A 16 12.65 3.90 -14.99
C PRO A 16 11.19 4.28 -15.29
N GLU A 17 10.34 3.31 -15.65
CA GLU A 17 8.90 3.52 -15.90
C GLU A 17 8.03 3.25 -14.67
N MET A 18 8.64 3.00 -13.51
CA MET A 18 7.87 2.86 -12.27
C MET A 18 7.20 4.20 -11.94
N ILE A 19 5.93 4.13 -11.51
CA ILE A 19 5.19 5.30 -11.02
C ILE A 19 4.92 5.09 -9.52
N LEU A 20 5.26 6.09 -8.71
CA LEU A 20 4.93 6.09 -7.28
C LEU A 20 3.62 6.83 -7.04
N ILE A 21 2.62 6.14 -6.48
CA ILE A 21 1.39 6.77 -5.98
C ILE A 21 1.56 7.01 -4.47
N ILE A 22 1.49 8.26 -4.03
CA ILE A 22 1.55 8.62 -2.60
C ILE A 22 0.17 9.08 -2.15
N ALA A 23 -0.43 8.35 -1.22
CA ALA A 23 -1.71 8.71 -0.59
C ALA A 23 -1.51 9.10 0.88
N PRO A 24 -1.28 10.38 1.20
CA PRO A 24 -1.15 10.82 2.59
C PRO A 24 -2.48 10.69 3.34
N ARG A 25 -2.42 10.21 4.59
CA ARG A 25 -3.60 10.11 5.48
C ARG A 25 -4.29 11.46 5.72
N HIS A 26 -3.57 12.57 5.58
CA HIS A 26 -4.13 13.91 5.69
C HIS A 26 -3.66 14.79 4.53
N SER A 27 -4.60 15.37 3.77
CA SER A 27 -4.30 16.25 2.62
C SER A 27 -3.42 17.46 2.99
N LYS A 28 -3.47 17.93 4.24
CA LYS A 28 -2.54 18.97 4.75
C LYS A 28 -1.06 18.60 4.63
N ARG A 29 -0.73 17.31 4.50
CA ARG A 29 0.64 16.82 4.29
C ARG A 29 1.14 17.01 2.87
N CYS A 30 0.26 17.24 1.89
CA CYS A 30 0.63 17.36 0.48
C CYS A 30 1.74 18.40 0.28
N GLY A 31 1.61 19.62 0.82
CA GLY A 31 2.63 20.66 0.65
C GLY A 31 4.03 20.26 1.17
N ASN A 32 4.10 19.51 2.27
CA ASN A 32 5.38 19.00 2.79
C ASN A 32 5.96 17.91 1.86
N ILE A 33 5.11 17.04 1.33
CA ILE A 33 5.52 15.98 0.40
C ILE A 33 5.97 16.59 -0.93
N GLU A 34 5.25 17.57 -1.46
CA GLU A 34 5.63 18.32 -2.65
C GLU A 34 7.00 18.98 -2.51
N SER A 35 7.27 19.60 -1.35
CA SER A 35 8.57 20.20 -1.06
C SER A 35 9.71 19.16 -1.07
N LEU A 36 9.44 17.97 -0.54
CA LEU A 36 10.38 16.86 -0.53
C LEU A 36 10.59 16.25 -1.93
N LEU A 37 9.55 16.14 -2.74
CA LEU A 37 9.66 15.70 -4.13
C LEU A 37 10.50 16.68 -4.97
N ARG A 38 10.28 17.99 -4.78
CA ARG A 38 11.06 19.05 -5.44
C ARG A 38 12.54 19.02 -5.06
N SER A 39 12.84 18.82 -3.77
CA SER A 39 14.24 18.76 -3.31
C SER A 39 15.00 17.54 -3.84
N ARG A 40 14.30 16.50 -4.28
CA ARG A 40 14.86 15.30 -4.93
C ARG A 40 14.72 15.30 -6.45
N SER A 41 14.30 16.42 -7.04
CA SER A 41 14.10 16.58 -8.49
C SER A 41 13.19 15.51 -9.10
N LEU A 42 12.19 15.04 -8.35
CA LEU A 42 11.19 14.08 -8.83
C LEU A 42 10.01 14.84 -9.45
N ASN A 43 9.67 14.47 -10.69
CA ASN A 43 8.49 15.00 -11.36
C ASN A 43 7.23 14.40 -10.73
N TYR A 44 6.28 15.26 -10.38
CA TYR A 44 5.04 14.84 -9.76
C TYR A 44 3.83 15.61 -10.28
N CYS A 45 2.65 15.02 -10.14
CA CYS A 45 1.36 15.70 -10.33
C CYS A 45 0.40 15.38 -9.17
N LEU A 46 -0.62 16.22 -9.00
CA LEU A 46 -1.73 15.93 -8.08
C LEU A 46 -2.75 15.04 -8.77
N ARG A 47 -3.32 14.06 -8.05
CA ARG A 47 -4.33 13.15 -8.61
C ARG A 47 -5.56 13.90 -9.12
N SER A 48 -6.00 14.94 -8.44
CA SER A 48 -7.10 15.81 -8.87
C SER A 48 -6.84 16.52 -10.21
N SER A 49 -5.57 16.79 -10.54
CA SER A 49 -5.21 17.47 -11.79
C SER A 49 -5.38 16.57 -13.03
N LEU A 50 -5.36 15.24 -12.84
CA LEU A 50 -5.54 14.26 -13.92
C LEU A 50 -7.01 14.08 -14.34
N GLU A 51 -7.97 14.49 -13.51
CA GLU A 51 -9.40 14.38 -13.84
C GLU A 51 -9.86 15.42 -14.88
N ASN A 52 -9.20 16.58 -14.86
CA ASN A 52 -9.63 17.75 -15.62
C ASN A 52 -8.86 17.93 -16.94
N ASP A 53 -7.81 17.15 -17.17
CA ASP A 53 -6.84 17.40 -18.22
C ASP A 53 -6.47 16.11 -18.96
N THR A 54 -7.24 15.77 -20.00
CA THR A 54 -7.06 14.55 -20.82
C THR A 54 -5.90 14.61 -21.82
N LYS A 55 -5.09 15.69 -21.80
CA LYS A 55 -4.19 16.05 -22.91
C LYS A 55 -2.80 16.55 -22.52
N LYS A 56 -2.36 16.42 -21.27
CA LYS A 56 -0.96 16.72 -20.98
C LYS A 56 -0.12 15.46 -21.15
N ASP A 57 0.98 15.59 -21.88
CA ASP A 57 2.17 14.73 -21.79
C ASP A 57 2.79 14.85 -20.38
N LEU A 58 2.00 14.52 -19.36
CA LEU A 58 2.49 14.31 -18.03
C LEU A 58 3.10 12.92 -18.05
N ASP A 59 4.42 12.87 -17.94
CA ASP A 59 5.16 11.66 -17.58
C ASP A 59 5.59 11.78 -16.10
N PRO A 60 4.64 11.76 -15.14
CA PRO A 60 4.97 11.97 -13.75
C PRO A 60 5.54 10.69 -13.17
N SER A 61 6.75 10.79 -12.62
CA SER A 61 7.28 9.72 -11.78
C SER A 61 6.48 9.55 -10.48
N VAL A 62 5.74 10.57 -10.02
CA VAL A 62 4.96 10.51 -8.78
C VAL A 62 3.56 11.09 -8.94
N ILE A 63 2.55 10.37 -8.47
CA ILE A 63 1.16 10.85 -8.37
C ILE A 63 0.84 11.05 -6.88
N LEU A 64 0.57 12.29 -6.48
CA LEU A 64 0.20 12.64 -5.12
C LEU A 64 -1.33 12.73 -4.99
N VAL A 65 -1.91 11.85 -4.18
CA VAL A 65 -3.37 11.80 -3.96
C VAL A 65 -3.75 12.88 -2.97
N ASP A 66 -4.45 13.92 -3.46
CA ASP A 66 -4.84 15.10 -2.70
C ASP A 66 -6.32 15.09 -2.27
N LYS A 67 -7.06 14.03 -2.62
CA LYS A 67 -8.45 13.80 -2.25
C LYS A 67 -8.62 12.60 -1.31
N LEU A 68 -9.57 12.71 -0.39
CA LEU A 68 -9.96 11.60 0.48
C LEU A 68 -10.91 10.64 -0.25
N GLY A 69 -10.86 9.36 0.12
CA GLY A 69 -11.79 8.34 -0.37
C GLY A 69 -11.35 7.61 -1.65
N GLU A 70 -10.24 7.99 -2.27
CA GLU A 70 -9.75 7.33 -3.50
C GLU A 70 -8.80 6.16 -3.23
N LEU A 71 -8.19 6.10 -2.04
CA LEU A 71 -7.14 5.14 -1.69
C LEU A 71 -7.57 3.69 -1.96
N PHE A 72 -8.78 3.33 -1.54
CA PHE A 72 -9.27 1.95 -1.68
C PHE A 72 -9.23 1.47 -3.14
N GLY A 73 -9.70 2.29 -4.09
CA GLY A 73 -9.66 1.94 -5.51
C GLY A 73 -8.25 1.94 -6.11
N LEU A 74 -7.36 2.81 -5.60
CA LEU A 74 -5.99 2.92 -6.09
C LEU A 74 -5.14 1.68 -5.79
N TYR A 75 -5.46 0.92 -4.73
CA TYR A 75 -4.77 -0.34 -4.46
C TYR A 75 -4.87 -1.35 -5.61
N SER A 76 -5.97 -1.34 -6.37
CA SER A 76 -6.13 -2.21 -7.54
C SER A 76 -5.04 -2.00 -8.62
N LEU A 77 -4.52 -0.77 -8.72
CA LEU A 77 -3.50 -0.37 -9.69
C LEU A 77 -2.08 -0.72 -9.23
N GLY A 78 -1.87 -0.93 -7.93
CA GLY A 78 -0.55 -1.18 -7.37
C GLY A 78 -0.01 -2.55 -7.75
N THR A 79 1.23 -2.61 -8.23
CA THR A 79 2.00 -3.87 -8.34
C THR A 79 2.66 -4.21 -7.00
N VAL A 80 3.21 -3.20 -6.34
CA VAL A 80 3.83 -3.29 -5.02
C VAL A 80 3.16 -2.25 -4.12
N ILE A 81 2.72 -2.67 -2.93
CA ILE A 81 2.00 -1.82 -2.00
C ILE A 81 2.75 -1.75 -0.68
N PHE A 82 2.92 -0.54 -0.17
CA PHE A 82 3.41 -0.29 1.18
C PHE A 82 2.35 0.48 1.97
N CYS A 83 1.92 -0.07 3.11
CA CYS A 83 0.99 0.59 4.01
C CYS A 83 1.74 1.41 5.05
N GLY A 84 1.43 2.71 5.09
CA GLY A 84 2.13 3.72 5.88
C GLY A 84 1.95 3.62 7.40
N ALA A 85 2.43 4.66 8.10
CA ALA A 85 2.42 4.75 9.57
C ALA A 85 3.05 3.55 10.31
N SER A 86 3.87 2.78 9.60
CA SER A 86 4.40 1.50 10.07
C SER A 86 5.92 1.44 10.16
N LEU A 87 6.64 2.27 9.38
CA LEU A 87 8.09 2.49 9.52
C LEU A 87 8.46 3.50 10.63
N VAL A 88 7.46 4.00 11.34
CA VAL A 88 7.55 4.92 12.47
C VAL A 88 6.55 4.44 13.52
N PRO A 89 6.77 4.70 14.83
CA PRO A 89 5.91 4.18 15.91
C PRO A 89 4.55 4.89 15.96
N LEU A 90 3.69 4.60 14.97
CA LEU A 90 2.38 5.22 14.78
C LEU A 90 1.25 4.18 14.66
N GLY A 91 1.52 2.91 14.93
CA GLY A 91 0.50 1.85 15.04
C GLY A 91 0.12 1.17 13.72
N GLY A 92 0.57 1.68 12.57
CA GLY A 92 0.28 1.13 11.25
C GLY A 92 -0.96 1.69 10.57
N GLN A 93 -1.40 1.03 9.50
CA GLN A 93 -2.66 1.30 8.79
C GLN A 93 -3.33 -0.04 8.45
N ASN A 94 -4.60 0.00 8.06
CA ASN A 94 -5.33 -1.20 7.68
C ASN A 94 -4.77 -1.83 6.40
N ILE A 95 -3.96 -2.88 6.56
CA ILE A 95 -3.34 -3.61 5.44
C ILE A 95 -4.34 -4.49 4.68
N LEU A 96 -5.49 -4.80 5.29
CA LEU A 96 -6.50 -5.64 4.63
C LEU A 96 -7.11 -4.92 3.43
N GLU A 97 -7.27 -3.60 3.47
CA GLU A 97 -7.81 -2.80 2.35
C GLU A 97 -7.02 -3.00 1.05
N ALA A 98 -5.71 -3.16 1.13
CA ALA A 98 -4.86 -3.47 -0.01
C ALA A 98 -4.95 -4.95 -0.40
N ALA A 99 -4.91 -5.84 0.60
CA ALA A 99 -4.90 -7.27 0.37
C ALA A 99 -6.20 -7.80 -0.29
N VAL A 100 -7.37 -7.18 -0.04
CA VAL A 100 -8.63 -7.60 -0.71
C VAL A 100 -8.55 -7.46 -2.24
N TRP A 101 -7.68 -6.59 -2.75
CA TRP A 101 -7.45 -6.43 -4.19
C TRP A 101 -6.55 -7.53 -4.79
N GLY A 102 -6.21 -8.55 -4.00
CA GLY A 102 -5.35 -9.64 -4.42
C GLY A 102 -3.89 -9.19 -4.53
N LYS A 103 -3.41 -8.38 -3.59
CA LYS A 103 -2.08 -7.76 -3.63
C LYS A 103 -1.26 -8.13 -2.38
N PRO A 104 0.01 -8.52 -2.52
CA PRO A 104 0.90 -8.61 -1.37
C PRO A 104 1.14 -7.22 -0.78
N VAL A 105 1.32 -7.16 0.55
CA VAL A 105 1.38 -5.88 1.27
C VAL A 105 2.64 -5.80 2.11
N MET A 106 3.46 -4.78 1.84
CA MET A 106 4.58 -4.41 2.70
C MET A 106 4.13 -3.46 3.82
N TYR A 107 4.72 -3.61 4.99
CA TYR A 107 4.51 -2.72 6.14
C TYR A 107 5.76 -2.69 7.02
N GLY A 108 5.92 -1.63 7.78
CA GLY A 108 6.99 -1.50 8.76
C GLY A 108 6.72 -2.22 10.09
N PRO A 109 7.66 -2.15 11.04
CA PRO A 109 7.58 -2.88 12.31
C PRO A 109 6.47 -2.39 13.27
N SER A 110 5.98 -1.16 13.12
CA SER A 110 4.92 -0.59 13.96
C SER A 110 3.55 -0.92 13.37
N MET A 111 2.93 -1.96 13.92
CA MET A 111 1.61 -2.47 13.53
C MET A 111 0.73 -2.76 14.74
N GLU A 112 0.99 -2.08 15.87
CA GLU A 112 0.33 -2.32 17.15
C GLU A 112 -1.20 -2.21 17.07
N ASP A 113 -1.72 -1.33 16.22
CA ASP A 113 -3.16 -1.14 16.02
C ASP A 113 -3.78 -2.16 15.04
N PHE A 114 -2.94 -2.96 14.36
CA PHE A 114 -3.35 -3.84 13.26
C PHE A 114 -2.69 -5.24 13.33
N LEU A 115 -2.38 -5.72 14.53
CA LEU A 115 -1.72 -7.02 14.73
C LEU A 115 -2.52 -8.20 14.13
N GLU A 116 -3.83 -8.24 14.34
CA GLU A 116 -4.69 -9.29 13.78
C GLU A 116 -4.65 -9.30 12.24
N ALA A 117 -4.60 -8.11 11.62
CA ALA A 117 -4.46 -8.01 10.18
C ALA A 117 -3.09 -8.53 9.70
N THR A 118 -2.01 -8.26 10.44
CA THR A 118 -0.69 -8.83 10.12
C THR A 118 -0.68 -10.35 10.25
N GLU A 119 -1.28 -10.90 11.31
CA GLU A 119 -1.37 -12.35 11.51
C GLU A 119 -2.14 -13.04 10.37
N LEU A 120 -3.23 -12.43 9.89
CA LEU A 120 -3.99 -12.90 8.74
C LEU A 120 -3.11 -13.02 7.49
N LEU A 121 -2.36 -11.98 7.14
CA LEU A 121 -1.51 -12.01 5.95
C LEU A 121 -0.26 -12.89 6.12
N ASP A 122 0.30 -12.95 7.32
CA ASP A 122 1.49 -13.75 7.64
C ASP A 122 1.21 -15.25 7.49
N LYS A 123 0.00 -15.72 7.85
CA LYS A 123 -0.42 -17.12 7.67
C LYS A 123 -0.26 -17.63 6.24
N VAL A 124 -0.47 -16.75 5.27
CA VAL A 124 -0.41 -17.07 3.84
C VAL A 124 0.85 -16.53 3.15
N GLY A 125 1.74 -15.88 3.91
CA GLY A 125 2.98 -15.31 3.40
C GLY A 125 2.79 -14.08 2.50
N ALA A 126 1.64 -13.41 2.58
CA ALA A 126 1.33 -12.23 1.78
C ALA A 126 1.66 -10.89 2.49
N GLY A 127 1.99 -10.96 3.78
CA GLY A 127 2.49 -9.85 4.59
C GLY A 127 4.01 -9.76 4.54
N PHE A 128 4.54 -8.58 4.24
CA PHE A 128 5.97 -8.36 4.11
C PHE A 128 6.44 -7.27 5.07
N ARG A 129 6.94 -7.68 6.24
CA ARG A 129 7.53 -6.75 7.20
C ARG A 129 8.90 -6.26 6.72
N VAL A 130 9.07 -4.95 6.61
CA VAL A 130 10.32 -4.27 6.19
C VAL A 130 10.77 -3.28 7.26
N GLU A 131 12.04 -3.29 7.65
CA GLU A 131 12.49 -2.44 8.80
C GLU A 131 13.06 -1.09 8.36
N ASN A 132 13.56 -1.00 7.13
CA ASN A 132 14.29 0.16 6.65
C ASN A 132 14.23 0.26 5.12
N ARG A 133 14.90 1.29 4.58
CA ARG A 133 15.01 1.56 3.13
C ARG A 133 15.54 0.35 2.35
N TYR A 134 16.57 -0.31 2.85
CA TYR A 134 17.20 -1.44 2.16
C TYR A 134 16.25 -2.63 2.06
N ASP A 135 15.59 -2.99 3.17
CA ASP A 135 14.62 -4.09 3.18
C ASP A 135 13.43 -3.79 2.27
N LEU A 136 12.97 -2.54 2.25
CA LEU A 136 11.90 -2.10 1.37
C LEU A 136 12.28 -2.25 -0.10
N VAL A 137 13.45 -1.74 -0.51
CA VAL A 137 13.94 -1.86 -1.90
C VAL A 137 14.12 -3.33 -2.28
N LYS A 138 14.74 -4.13 -1.42
CA LYS A 138 14.97 -5.56 -1.65
C LYS A 138 13.66 -6.32 -1.85
N THR A 139 12.69 -6.09 -0.98
CA THR A 139 11.39 -6.77 -1.02
C THR A 139 10.57 -6.33 -2.22
N ALA A 140 10.52 -5.02 -2.50
CA ALA A 140 9.86 -4.49 -3.69
C ALA A 140 10.46 -5.07 -4.98
N THR A 141 11.79 -5.14 -5.05
CA THR A 141 12.50 -5.74 -6.20
C THR A 141 12.12 -7.20 -6.38
N TRP A 142 12.11 -8.00 -5.30
CA TRP A 142 11.71 -9.40 -5.37
C TRP A 142 10.27 -9.57 -5.86
N LEU A 143 9.33 -8.76 -5.37
CA LEU A 143 7.93 -8.79 -5.82
C LEU A 143 7.80 -8.42 -7.31
N LEU A 144 8.56 -7.43 -7.79
CA LEU A 144 8.58 -7.02 -9.20
C LEU A 144 9.20 -8.09 -10.11
N GLU A 145 10.24 -8.77 -9.65
CA GLU A 145 10.95 -9.81 -10.43
C GLU A 145 10.23 -11.17 -10.41
N ASN A 146 9.28 -11.38 -9.50
CA ASN A 146 8.54 -12.64 -9.34
C ASN A 146 7.02 -12.40 -9.46
N PRO A 147 6.51 -11.92 -10.61
CA PRO A 147 5.12 -11.50 -10.76
C PRO A 147 4.13 -12.65 -10.54
N ASP A 148 4.42 -13.86 -11.03
CA ASP A 148 3.55 -15.04 -10.83
C ASP A 148 3.39 -15.38 -9.35
N GLU A 149 4.47 -15.28 -8.59
CA GLU A 149 4.47 -15.54 -7.15
C GLU A 149 3.81 -14.40 -6.38
N SER A 150 4.09 -13.15 -6.74
CA SER A 150 3.41 -11.97 -6.20
C SER A 150 1.88 -12.07 -6.37
N ASP A 151 1.43 -12.45 -7.57
CA ASP A 151 0.01 -12.66 -7.87
C ASP A 151 -0.57 -13.86 -7.11
N ARG A 152 0.21 -14.94 -6.93
CA ARG A 152 -0.20 -16.09 -6.14
C ARG A 152 -0.42 -15.71 -4.67
N LEU A 153 0.55 -15.02 -4.07
CA LEU A 153 0.47 -14.56 -2.68
C LEU A 153 -0.68 -13.56 -2.50
N GLY A 154 -0.86 -12.65 -3.45
CA GLY A 154 -1.99 -11.73 -3.46
C GLY A 154 -3.34 -12.45 -3.48
N ARG A 155 -3.52 -13.48 -4.33
CA ARG A 155 -4.75 -14.29 -4.33
C ARG A 155 -4.96 -14.99 -2.99
N LEU A 156 -3.92 -15.60 -2.42
CA LEU A 156 -4.03 -16.24 -1.10
C LEU A 156 -4.42 -15.25 0.00
N ALA A 157 -3.91 -14.02 -0.05
CA ALA A 157 -4.29 -12.94 0.87
C ALA A 157 -5.79 -12.66 0.80
N ARG A 158 -6.32 -12.49 -0.41
CA ARG A 158 -7.74 -12.24 -0.63
C ARG A 158 -8.60 -13.40 -0.15
N ASP A 159 -8.24 -14.63 -0.52
CA ASP A 159 -9.00 -15.84 -0.16
C ASP A 159 -9.03 -16.05 1.37
N GLU A 160 -7.91 -15.78 2.07
CA GLU A 160 -7.84 -15.84 3.53
C GLU A 160 -8.73 -14.77 4.20
N ILE A 161 -8.76 -13.55 3.64
CA ILE A 161 -9.64 -12.48 4.12
C ILE A 161 -11.12 -12.85 3.93
N GLU A 162 -11.48 -13.39 2.76
CA GLU A 162 -12.84 -13.85 2.48
C GLU A 162 -13.28 -14.94 3.47
N SER A 163 -12.42 -15.93 3.70
CA SER A 163 -12.62 -16.99 4.69
C SER A 163 -12.81 -16.44 6.10
N TYR A 164 -11.97 -15.48 6.51
CA TYR A 164 -12.08 -14.83 7.81
C TYR A 164 -13.40 -14.06 7.97
N ILE A 165 -13.82 -13.30 6.95
CA ILE A 165 -15.11 -12.57 6.96
C ILE A 165 -16.28 -13.55 7.09
N ASP A 166 -16.28 -14.65 6.32
CA ASP A 166 -17.35 -15.64 6.38
C ASP A 166 -17.41 -16.35 7.74
N SER A 167 -16.25 -16.67 8.33
CA SER A 167 -16.20 -17.24 9.68
C SER A 167 -16.75 -16.28 10.74
N THR A 168 -16.44 -15.00 10.62
CA THR A 168 -16.91 -13.94 11.53
C THR A 168 -18.41 -13.74 11.39
N ARG A 169 -18.94 -13.71 10.15
CA ARG A 169 -20.38 -13.64 9.89
C ARG A 169 -21.13 -14.79 10.55
N LYS A 170 -20.63 -16.02 10.38
CA LYS A 170 -21.23 -17.21 10.98
C LYS A 170 -21.27 -17.15 12.50
N GLN A 171 -20.19 -16.71 13.15
CA GLN A 171 -20.16 -16.54 14.60
C GLN A 171 -21.19 -15.52 15.10
N ILE A 172 -21.37 -14.42 14.36
CA ILE A 172 -22.37 -13.41 14.67
C ILE A 172 -23.79 -14.00 14.54
N GLU A 173 -24.06 -14.74 13.47
CA GLU A 173 -25.34 -15.44 13.25
C GLU A 173 -25.64 -16.44 14.38
N ASP A 174 -24.65 -17.25 14.77
CA ASP A 174 -24.78 -18.20 15.88
C ASP A 174 -25.12 -17.49 17.20
N ILE A 175 -24.49 -16.34 17.48
CA ILE A 175 -24.79 -15.50 18.64
C ILE A 175 -26.24 -15.02 18.58
N PHE A 176 -26.68 -14.43 17.46
CA PHE A 176 -28.06 -13.94 17.32
C PHE A 176 -29.11 -15.04 17.43
N CYS A 177 -28.85 -16.22 16.86
CA CYS A 177 -29.74 -17.38 17.00
C CYS A 177 -29.80 -17.93 18.43
N SER A 178 -28.78 -17.68 19.25
CA SER A 178 -28.72 -18.11 20.65
C SER A 178 -29.34 -17.13 21.65
N LEU A 179 -29.69 -15.91 21.21
CA LEU A 179 -30.36 -14.92 22.05
C LEU A 179 -31.86 -15.25 22.20
N PRO A 180 -32.41 -15.21 23.43
CA PRO A 180 -33.80 -15.57 23.74
C PRO A 180 -34.83 -14.55 23.24
#